data_AF-L9LVR5-F1
#
_entry.id   AF-L9LVR5-F1
#
_cell.length_a   1.000
_cell.length_b   1.000
_cell.length_c   1.000
_cell.angle_alpha   90.00
_cell.angle_beta   90.00
_cell.angle_gamma   90.00
#
_symmetry.space_group_name_H-M   'P 1'
#
loop_
_entity.id
_entity.type
_entity.pdbx_description
1 polymer ?
#
loop_
_entity_poly.entity_id
_entity_poly.type
_entity_poly.pdbx_seq_one_letter_code
_entity_poly.pdbx_strand_id
1 'polypeptide(L)' 'MMRECIQRCLECADICQLCVRMQQHNSPFLKEICELCAKICEYCAEECEKHSHDYCKKCAEACRQCAEECRKIAM' A
#
# COMPACT_ATOMS: atom_id res chain seq x y z
N MET A 1 -17.07 9.17 3.45
CA MET A 1 -16.83 10.47 2.78
C MET A 1 -15.44 10.43 2.16
N MET A 2 -15.21 10.97 0.97
CA MET A 2 -13.96 10.77 0.21
C MET A 2 -12.69 11.36 0.87
N ARG A 3 -12.83 12.24 1.88
CA ARG A 3 -11.68 12.79 2.64
C ARG A 3 -10.81 11.69 3.25
N GLU A 4 -11.43 10.67 3.85
CA GLU A 4 -10.70 9.56 4.48
C GLU A 4 -9.97 8.73 3.42
N CYS A 5 -10.63 8.41 2.31
CA CYS A 5 -10.01 7.75 1.17
C CYS A 5 -8.76 8.49 0.67
N ILE A 6 -8.86 9.82 0.46
CA ILE A 6 -7.73 10.64 0.00
C ILE A 6 -6.56 10.56 0.99
N GLN A 7 -6.84 10.67 2.29
CA GLN A 7 -5.80 10.58 3.31
C GLN A 7 -5.11 9.21 3.30
N ARG A 8 -5.87 8.11 3.25
CA ARG A 8 -5.31 6.76 3.20
C ARG A 8 -4.50 6.53 1.92
N CYS A 9 -4.93 7.06 0.78
CA CYS A 9 -4.18 6.98 -0.47
C CYS A 9 -2.83 7.69 -0.38
N LEU A 10 -2.76 8.85 0.29
CA LEU A 10 -1.49 9.58 0.49
C LEU A 10 -0.53 8.79 1.39
N GLU A 11 -1.03 8.28 2.53
CA GLU A 11 -0.23 7.44 3.43
C GLU A 11 0.27 6.16 2.73
N CYS A 12 -0.59 5.53 1.92
CA CYS A 12 -0.23 4.38 1.11
C CYS A 12 0.85 4.72 0.07
N ALA A 13 0.75 5.86 -0.60
CA ALA A 13 1.76 6.28 -1.57
C ALA A 13 3.12 6.51 -0.91
N ASP A 14 3.16 7.14 0.26
CA ASP A 14 4.40 7.42 1.00
C ASP A 14 5.13 6.14 1.41
N ILE A 15 4.41 5.15 1.97
CA ILE A 15 5.02 3.89 2.39
C ILE A 15 5.46 3.03 1.19
N CYS A 16 4.65 2.98 0.12
CA CYS A 16 5.02 2.25 -1.11
C CYS A 16 6.32 2.81 -1.69
N GLN A 17 6.47 4.14 -1.73
CA GLN A 17 7.70 4.77 -2.19
C GLN A 17 8.88 4.47 -1.27
N LEU A 18 8.68 4.46 0.05
CA LEU A 18 9.73 4.06 0.99
C LEU A 18 10.17 2.62 0.74
N CYS A 19 9.21 1.69 0.59
CA CYS A 19 9.48 0.28 0.33
C CYS A 19 10.38 0.09 -0.90
N VAL A 20 10.04 0.73 -2.04
CA VAL A 20 10.85 0.69 -3.26
C VAL A 20 12.27 1.24 -3.03
N ARG A 21 12.40 2.40 -2.36
CA ARG A 21 13.73 2.98 -2.07
C ARG A 21 14.58 2.05 -1.19
N MET A 22 13.98 1.42 -0.19
CA MET A 22 14.68 0.53 0.72
C MET A 22 15.10 -0.77 0.04
N GLN A 23 14.28 -1.27 -0.88
CA GLN A 23 14.64 -2.40 -1.73
C GLN A 23 15.84 -2.06 -2.62
N GLN A 24 15.82 -0.90 -3.29
CA GLN A 24 16.93 -0.43 -4.12
C GLN A 24 18.24 -0.27 -3.33
N HIS A 25 18.16 0.10 -2.05
CA HIS A 25 19.30 0.24 -1.17
C HIS A 25 19.76 -1.06 -0.51
N ASN A 26 19.11 -2.21 -0.80
CA ASN A 26 19.34 -3.47 -0.08
C ASN A 26 19.29 -3.30 1.44
N SER A 27 18.29 -2.55 1.93
CA SER A 27 18.15 -2.26 3.35
C SER A 27 18.02 -3.55 4.18
N PRO A 28 18.72 -3.67 5.32
CA PRO A 28 18.52 -4.81 6.23
C PRO A 28 17.12 -4.80 6.86
N PHE A 29 16.40 -3.68 6.80
CA PHE A 29 15.05 -3.51 7.33
C PHE A 29 13.95 -3.70 6.27
N LEU A 30 14.29 -4.22 5.09
CA LEU A 30 13.34 -4.34 3.98
C LEU A 30 12.12 -5.17 4.37
N LYS A 31 12.31 -6.25 5.15
CA LYS A 31 11.23 -7.16 5.56
C LYS A 31 10.18 -6.42 6.39
N GLU A 32 10.60 -5.75 7.46
CA GLU A 32 9.74 -5.00 8.37
C GLU A 32 9.01 -3.85 7.64
N ILE A 33 9.69 -3.22 6.68
CA ILE A 33 9.10 -2.16 5.86
C ILE A 33 8.05 -2.74 4.90
N CYS A 34 8.30 -3.89 4.28
CA CYS A 34 7.32 -4.60 3.47
C CYS A 34 6.11 -5.05 4.30
N GLU A 35 6.29 -5.54 5.53
CA GLU A 35 5.18 -5.89 6.43
C GLU A 35 4.26 -4.69 6.69
N LEU A 36 4.85 -3.53 7.03
CA LEU A 36 4.08 -2.31 7.25
C LEU A 36 3.42 -1.82 5.95
N CYS A 37 4.13 -1.88 4.82
CA CYS A 37 3.60 -1.51 3.51
C CYS A 37 2.37 -2.36 3.16
N ALA A 38 2.42 -3.67 3.39
CA ALA A 38 1.27 -4.56 3.15
C ALA A 38 0.07 -4.16 4.00
N LYS A 39 0.26 -3.89 5.29
CA LYS A 39 -0.80 -3.47 6.20
C LYS A 39 -1.46 -2.16 5.78
N ILE A 40 -0.66 -1.17 5.36
CA ILE A 40 -1.18 0.13 4.90
C ILE A 40 -1.89 -0.01 3.55
N CYS A 41 -1.37 -0.84 2.64
CA CYS A 41 -2.04 -1.12 1.36
C CYS A 41 -3.43 -1.73 1.59
N GLU A 42 -3.57 -2.70 2.50
CA GLU A 42 -4.89 -3.28 2.83
C GLU A 42 -5.83 -2.24 3.43
N TYR A 43 -5.34 -1.45 4.38
CA TYR A 43 -6.09 -0.35 4.98
C TYR A 43 -6.57 0.68 3.93
N CYS A 44 -5.75 0.97 2.92
CA CYS A 44 -6.13 1.84 1.81
C CYS A 44 -7.16 1.17 0.87
N ALA A 45 -6.95 -0.10 0.51
CA ALA A 45 -7.85 -0.86 -0.35
C ALA A 45 -9.26 -0.95 0.24
N GLU A 46 -9.39 -1.27 1.54
CA GLU A 46 -10.66 -1.38 2.25
C GLU A 46 -11.49 -0.09 2.20
N GLU A 47 -10.84 1.08 2.23
CA GLU A 47 -11.55 2.35 2.11
C GLU A 47 -11.88 2.66 0.65
N CYS A 48 -10.95 2.42 -0.27
CA CYS A 48 -11.16 2.64 -1.70
C CYS A 48 -12.33 1.80 -2.25
N GLU A 49 -12.48 0.55 -1.79
CA GLU A 49 -13.58 -0.36 -2.17
C GLU A 49 -14.98 0.17 -1.81
N LYS A 50 -15.08 1.11 -0.87
CA LYS A 50 -16.36 1.74 -0.49
C LYS A 50 -16.86 2.78 -1.49
N HIS A 51 -16.03 3.20 -2.45
CA HIS A 51 -16.34 4.26 -3.40
C HIS A 51 -16.51 3.69 -4.81
N SER A 52 -17.60 4.06 -5.49
CA SER A 52 -17.92 3.53 -6.83
C SER A 52 -17.13 4.17 -7.98
N HIS A 53 -16.16 5.04 -7.67
CA HIS A 53 -15.36 5.76 -8.66
C HIS A 53 -14.27 4.85 -9.25
N ASP A 54 -14.07 4.92 -10.58
CA ASP A 54 -13.09 4.06 -11.27
C ASP A 54 -11.65 4.18 -10.72
N TYR A 55 -11.22 5.37 -10.30
CA TYR A 55 -9.91 5.56 -9.68
C TYR A 55 -9.79 4.81 -8.34
N CYS A 56 -10.85 4.79 -7.52
CA CYS A 56 -10.86 4.07 -6.26
C CYS A 56 -10.80 2.55 -6.50
N LYS A 57 -11.53 2.02 -7.49
CA LYS A 57 -11.45 0.60 -7.86
C LYS A 57 -10.05 0.18 -8.29
N LYS A 58 -9.42 0.96 -9.18
CA LYS A 58 -8.03 0.72 -9.63
C LYS A 58 -7.03 0.82 -8.47
N CYS A 59 -7.22 1.80 -7.58
CA CYS A 59 -6.36 1.96 -6.40
C CYS A 59 -6.48 0.75 -5.46
N ALA A 60 -7.69 0.28 -5.18
CA ALA A 60 -7.92 -0.91 -4.37
C ALA A 60 -7.23 -2.15 -4.96
N GLU A 61 -7.42 -2.41 -6.26
CA GLU A 61 -6.78 -3.54 -6.95
C GLU A 61 -5.25 -3.48 -6.86
N ALA A 62 -4.66 -2.31 -7.17
CA ALA A 62 -3.22 -2.10 -7.06
C ALA A 62 -2.70 -2.28 -5.63
N CYS A 63 -3.44 -1.79 -4.62
CA CYS A 63 -3.09 -1.97 -3.21
C CYS A 63 -3.14 -3.45 -2.79
N ARG A 64 -4.16 -4.21 -3.21
CA ARG A 64 -4.26 -5.66 -2.92
C ARG A 64 -3.08 -6.41 -3.51
N GLN A 65 -2.72 -6.13 -4.76
CA GLN A 65 -1.55 -6.71 -5.41
C GLN A 65 -0.25 -6.34 -4.68
N CYS A 66 -0.06 -5.07 -4.34
CA CYS A 66 1.13 -4.61 -3.61
C CYS A 66 1.26 -5.29 -2.24
N ALA A 67 0.15 -5.45 -1.50
CA ALA A 67 0.15 -6.12 -0.20
C ALA A 67 0.54 -7.60 -0.31
N GLU A 68 0.08 -8.30 -1.35
CA GLU A 68 0.47 -9.69 -1.62
C GLU A 68 1.98 -9.80 -1.89
N GLU A 69 2.53 -8.96 -2.77
CA GLU A 69 3.96 -8.97 -3.09
C GLU A 69 4.83 -8.59 -1.89
N CYS A 70 4.42 -7.58 -1.12
CA CYS A 70 5.13 -7.20 0.11
C CYS A 70 5.18 -8.36 1.13
N ARG A 71 4.10 -9.14 1.27
CA ARG A 71 4.10 -10.33 2.13
C ARG A 71 5.06 -11.42 1.65
N LYS A 72 5.21 -11.60 0.33
CA LYS A 72 6.19 -12.53 -0.25
C LYS A 72 7.64 -12.14 0.07
N ILE A 73 7.92 -10.86 0.26
CA ILE A 73 9.25 -10.37 0.63
C ILE A 73 9.47 -10.46 2.15
N ALA A 74 8.41 -10.24 2.94
CA ALA A 74 8.48 -10.26 4.40
C ALA A 74 8.79 -11.66 4.99
N MET A 75 8.30 -12.73 4.35
CA MET A 75 8.58 -14.13 4.75
C MET A 75 10.07 -14.49 4.66
#